data_AF-A0A1Y5F5W7-F1
#
_entry.id   AF-A0A1Y5F5W7-F1
#
_cell.length_a   1.000
_cell.length_b   1.000
_cell.length_c   1.000
_cell.angle_alpha   90.00
_cell.angle_beta   90.00
_cell.angle_gamma   90.00
#
_symmetry.space_group_name_H-M   'P 1'
#
loop_
_entity.id
_entity.type
_entity.pdbx_description
1 polymer ?
#
loop_
_entity_poly.entity_id
_entity_poly.type
_entity_poly.pdbx_seq_one_letter_code
_entity_poly.pdbx_strand_id
1 'polypeptide(L)'
;MFLFVLVGCASNPVREPASFKITESCREVITHFQDRYILGLKESQLLSSELIPLNNRNISETERSMKFNVIEGELEGIKRSSGSTKPEFLILEGGIKVVWKEHKKIKLANYRAEVLAYELNDLWGIGLVPETVERTIEGKVGSLQLFKESITGPLLDFKIRNEMSAEAIAKVKHNLKKQSLFDYLIENNDRNKNNYLFTIEGDLYSIDNAASFTGIGNYRKSFIERENDIRGFLNTNEGEEVFQSIVSNYNNSFKNQIILYIGKKDANKFFERIERIIQIKN
;
A
#
# COMPACT_ATOMS: atom_id res chain seq x y z
N MET A 1 34.83 -1.49 -37.69
CA MET A 1 33.95 -0.42 -38.19
C MET A 1 32.76 -0.34 -37.23
N PHE A 2 32.90 0.47 -36.18
CA PHE A 2 31.87 0.68 -35.15
C PHE A 2 30.99 1.85 -35.60
N LEU A 3 29.69 1.59 -35.78
CA LEU A 3 28.72 2.61 -36.17
C LEU A 3 28.18 3.28 -34.89
N PHE A 4 28.66 4.49 -34.59
CA PHE A 4 28.08 5.35 -33.58
C PHE A 4 26.80 5.99 -34.13
N VAL A 5 25.64 5.69 -33.54
CA VAL A 5 24.40 6.43 -33.79
C VAL A 5 24.36 7.61 -32.82
N LEU A 6 24.74 8.79 -33.32
CA LEU A 6 24.49 10.07 -32.66
C LEU A 6 23.04 10.48 -32.92
N VAL A 7 22.18 10.34 -31.91
CA VAL A 7 20.84 10.93 -31.94
C VAL A 7 20.96 12.40 -31.55
N GLY A 8 20.96 13.28 -32.54
CA GLY A 8 20.81 14.72 -32.32
C GLY A 8 19.38 15.05 -31.90
N CYS A 9 19.19 15.59 -30.70
CA CYS A 9 17.91 16.14 -30.28
C CYS A 9 17.69 17.47 -31.02
N ALA A 10 16.93 17.43 -32.11
CA ALA A 10 16.41 18.63 -32.76
C ALA A 10 15.34 19.28 -31.86
N SER A 11 15.57 20.54 -31.49
CA SER A 11 14.62 21.37 -30.77
C SER A 11 13.53 21.87 -31.73
N ASN A 12 12.37 21.21 -31.75
CA ASN A 12 11.15 21.81 -32.28
C ASN A 12 10.41 22.55 -31.15
N PRO A 13 9.85 23.74 -31.39
CA PRO A 13 9.08 24.46 -30.38
C PRO A 13 7.74 23.74 -30.17
N VAL A 14 7.61 23.08 -29.02
CA VAL A 14 6.37 22.44 -28.56
C VAL A 14 5.46 23.54 -28.01
N ARG A 15 4.20 23.57 -28.47
CA ARG A 15 3.10 24.37 -27.87
C ARG A 15 3.07 24.15 -26.36
N GLU A 16 3.12 25.23 -25.58
CA GLU A 16 3.09 25.17 -24.11
C GLU A 16 1.81 24.51 -23.57
N PRO A 17 1.91 23.37 -22.85
CA PRO A 17 0.94 23.03 -21.83
C PRO A 17 1.32 23.74 -20.52
N ALA A 18 0.33 24.00 -19.67
CA ALA A 18 0.43 24.71 -18.40
C ALA A 18 1.73 24.41 -17.61
N SER A 19 2.57 25.44 -17.49
CA SER A 19 3.71 25.62 -16.58
C SER A 19 4.16 24.39 -15.78
N PHE A 20 4.80 23.43 -16.44
CA PHE A 20 5.74 22.52 -15.78
C PHE A 20 7.15 22.99 -16.14
N LYS A 21 7.78 23.73 -15.23
CA LYS A 21 9.21 24.04 -15.31
C LYS A 21 9.99 22.75 -15.02
N ILE A 22 10.22 21.96 -16.06
CA ILE A 22 11.10 20.81 -15.98
C ILE A 22 12.38 21.18 -16.73
N THR A 23 13.40 21.58 -15.96
CA THR A 23 14.79 21.63 -16.43
C THR A 23 15.43 20.28 -16.16
N GLU A 24 14.80 19.18 -16.61
CA GLU A 24 15.41 17.85 -16.49
C GLU A 24 16.58 17.74 -17.46
N SER A 25 17.71 17.28 -16.95
CA SER A 25 18.86 16.90 -17.75
C SER A 25 18.50 15.71 -18.66
N CYS A 26 19.19 15.54 -19.79
CA CYS A 26 18.99 14.39 -20.68
C CYS A 26 19.09 13.05 -19.95
N ARG A 27 19.93 12.96 -18.90
CA ARG A 27 20.08 11.76 -18.08
C ARG A 27 18.82 11.42 -17.29
N GLU A 28 18.15 12.43 -16.73
CA GLU A 28 16.91 12.25 -15.98
C GLU A 28 15.79 11.80 -16.92
N VAL A 29 15.68 12.41 -18.10
CA VAL A 29 14.69 12.02 -19.13
C VAL A 29 14.90 10.56 -19.58
N ILE A 30 16.14 10.15 -19.86
CA ILE A 30 16.46 8.77 -20.25
C ILE A 30 16.12 7.79 -19.12
N THR A 31 16.50 8.13 -17.88
CA THR A 31 16.21 7.28 -16.72
C THR A 31 14.70 7.13 -16.52
N HIS A 32 13.96 8.25 -16.58
CA HIS A 32 12.51 8.25 -16.50
C HIS A 32 11.88 7.40 -17.61
N PHE A 33 12.38 7.52 -18.84
CA PHE A 33 11.91 6.72 -19.98
C PHE A 33 12.12 5.22 -19.73
N GLN A 34 13.33 4.81 -19.32
CA GLN A 34 13.65 3.42 -19.01
C GLN A 34 12.74 2.89 -17.90
N ASP A 35 12.63 3.63 -16.81
CA ASP A 35 11.81 3.27 -15.66
C ASP A 35 10.32 3.09 -16.03
N ARG A 36 9.73 4.02 -16.79
CA ARG A 36 8.30 3.97 -17.12
C ARG A 36 7.96 3.01 -18.25
N TYR A 37 8.69 3.05 -19.35
CA TYR A 37 8.30 2.35 -20.58
C TYR A 37 8.93 0.97 -20.70
N ILE A 38 10.15 0.80 -20.19
CA ILE A 38 10.86 -0.49 -20.26
C ILE A 38 10.56 -1.31 -19.01
N LEU A 39 10.74 -0.73 -17.82
CA LEU A 39 10.50 -1.44 -16.54
C LEU A 39 9.03 -1.44 -16.13
N GLY A 40 8.21 -0.56 -16.70
CA GLY A 40 6.77 -0.49 -16.43
C GLY A 40 6.42 0.09 -15.06
N LEU A 41 7.28 0.95 -14.50
CA LEU A 41 7.06 1.60 -13.21
C LEU A 41 5.99 2.70 -13.30
N LYS A 42 5.24 2.89 -12.22
CA LYS A 42 4.21 3.93 -12.07
C LYS A 42 4.75 5.19 -11.41
N GLU A 43 3.95 6.26 -11.45
CA GLU A 43 4.34 7.57 -10.93
C GLU A 43 4.71 7.48 -9.45
N SER A 44 3.86 6.84 -8.65
CA SER A 44 4.13 6.52 -7.24
C SER A 44 5.46 5.80 -6.97
N GLN A 45 6.00 5.07 -7.95
CA GLN A 45 7.26 4.32 -7.80
C GLN A 45 8.49 5.14 -8.21
N LEU A 46 8.28 6.32 -8.82
CA LEU A 46 9.32 7.21 -9.31
C LEU A 46 9.42 8.49 -8.49
N LEU A 47 8.38 8.81 -7.71
CA LEU A 47 8.39 9.97 -6.82
C LEU A 47 9.48 9.83 -5.74
N SER A 48 10.27 10.89 -5.62
CA SER A 48 11.32 11.05 -4.60
C SER A 48 10.97 12.09 -3.53
N SER A 49 9.80 12.72 -3.61
CA SER A 49 9.36 13.70 -2.62
C SER A 49 9.17 13.05 -1.26
N GLU A 50 9.45 13.77 -0.18
CA GLU A 50 9.17 13.29 1.18
C GLU A 50 7.68 12.96 1.37
N LEU A 51 7.38 11.95 2.18
CA LEU A 51 6.01 11.62 2.56
C LEU A 51 5.54 12.48 3.73
N ILE A 52 4.51 13.27 3.46
CA ILE A 52 3.78 14.02 4.48
C ILE A 52 2.59 13.16 4.92
N PRO A 53 2.46 12.82 6.21
CA PRO A 53 1.31 12.06 6.71
C PRO A 53 -0.01 12.76 6.38
N LEU A 54 -1.05 11.96 6.10
CA LEU A 54 -2.39 12.46 5.86
C LEU A 54 -2.92 13.19 7.10
N ASN A 55 -3.53 14.34 6.86
CA ASN A 55 -4.19 15.14 7.90
C ASN A 55 -5.32 14.35 8.59
N ASN A 56 -5.62 14.74 9.82
CA ASN A 56 -6.69 14.18 10.68
C ASN A 56 -6.48 12.73 11.13
N ARG A 57 -5.28 12.18 10.92
CA ARG A 57 -4.89 10.89 11.47
C ARG A 57 -4.42 10.99 12.92
N ASN A 58 -4.63 9.91 13.67
CA ASN A 58 -4.08 9.78 15.01
C ASN A 58 -2.74 9.02 14.95
N ILE A 59 -1.64 9.74 15.13
CA ILE A 59 -0.31 9.12 15.13
C ILE A 59 -0.09 8.40 16.47
N SER A 60 -0.10 7.06 16.42
CA SER A 60 0.09 6.21 17.60
C SER A 60 1.51 6.30 18.16
N GLU A 61 1.68 5.92 19.43
CA GLU A 61 3.00 5.82 20.06
C GLU A 61 3.88 4.78 19.34
N THR A 62 3.29 3.69 18.87
CA THR A 62 3.98 2.68 18.06
C THR A 62 4.48 3.28 16.74
N GLU A 63 3.68 4.09 16.06
CA GLU A 63 4.09 4.77 14.83
C GLU A 63 5.28 5.71 15.08
N ARG A 64 5.24 6.50 16.16
CA ARG A 64 6.37 7.37 16.57
C ARG A 64 7.62 6.55 16.87
N SER A 65 7.46 5.48 17.65
CA SER A 65 8.57 4.59 18.02
C SER A 65 9.20 3.96 16.77
N MET A 66 8.38 3.48 15.84
CA MET A 66 8.86 2.94 14.57
C MET A 66 9.63 3.95 13.73
N LYS A 67 9.29 5.24 13.83
CA LYS A 67 9.97 6.30 13.07
C LYS A 67 11.29 6.72 13.69
N PHE A 68 11.41 6.69 15.03
CA PHE A 68 12.51 7.34 15.74
C PHE A 68 13.38 6.42 16.61
N ASN A 69 12.87 5.28 17.10
CA ASN A 69 13.62 4.39 17.99
C ASN A 69 14.81 3.76 17.27
N VAL A 70 15.91 3.57 18.00
CA VAL A 70 17.14 2.97 17.48
C VAL A 70 16.90 1.52 17.04
N ILE A 71 17.61 1.06 16.00
CA ILE A 71 17.61 -0.35 15.59
C ILE A 71 18.59 -1.10 16.51
N GLU A 72 18.10 -2.08 17.26
CA GLU A 72 18.93 -2.88 18.17
C GLU A 72 19.60 -4.07 17.46
N GLY A 73 18.97 -4.58 16.40
CA GLY A 73 19.52 -5.67 15.61
C GLY A 73 18.53 -6.30 14.65
N GLU A 74 18.93 -7.45 14.09
CA GLU A 74 18.05 -8.29 13.28
C GLU A 74 17.21 -9.21 14.17
N LEU A 75 16.01 -9.56 13.69
CA LEU A 75 15.14 -10.54 14.35
C LEU A 75 15.59 -11.96 13.98
N GLU A 76 16.08 -12.70 14.96
CA GLU A 76 16.54 -14.08 14.80
C GLU A 76 15.38 -15.07 14.58
N GLY A 77 15.69 -16.25 14.03
CA GLY A 77 14.74 -17.37 13.91
C GLY A 77 13.69 -17.23 12.81
N ILE A 78 13.63 -16.10 12.09
CA ILE A 78 12.74 -15.95 10.93
C ILE A 78 13.45 -16.47 9.68
N LYS A 79 12.82 -17.47 9.03
CA LYS A 79 13.28 -17.94 7.73
C LYS A 79 13.09 -16.82 6.70
N ARG A 80 14.18 -16.18 6.30
CA ARG A 80 14.18 -15.13 5.26
C ARG A 80 13.45 -15.64 4.01
N SER A 81 12.47 -14.88 3.54
CA SER A 81 11.63 -15.31 2.42
C SER A 81 12.44 -15.28 1.12
N SER A 82 12.10 -16.18 0.19
CA SER A 82 12.62 -16.21 -1.19
C SER A 82 11.98 -15.14 -2.08
N GLY A 83 11.34 -14.13 -1.49
CA GLY A 83 10.65 -13.05 -2.21
C GLY A 83 11.61 -12.13 -2.96
N SER A 84 11.15 -11.56 -4.07
CA SER A 84 11.96 -10.70 -4.94
C SER A 84 12.45 -9.40 -4.28
N THR A 85 11.76 -8.94 -3.23
CA THR A 85 12.08 -7.70 -2.52
C THR A 85 13.12 -7.86 -1.41
N LYS A 86 13.32 -9.09 -0.92
CA LYS A 86 14.23 -9.44 0.20
C LYS A 86 14.03 -8.55 1.43
N PRO A 87 12.88 -8.64 2.13
CA PRO A 87 12.63 -7.85 3.33
C PRO A 87 13.60 -8.23 4.46
N GLU A 88 13.92 -7.26 5.31
CA GLU A 88 14.72 -7.44 6.52
C GLU A 88 13.80 -7.42 7.75
N PHE A 89 14.06 -8.30 8.71
CA PHE A 89 13.31 -8.35 9.95
C PHE A 89 14.20 -7.80 11.05
N LEU A 90 13.73 -6.76 11.72
CA LEU A 90 14.53 -5.98 12.67
C LEU A 90 13.83 -5.89 14.02
N ILE A 91 14.61 -5.56 15.05
CA ILE A 91 14.15 -5.23 16.39
C ILE A 91 14.59 -3.79 16.67
N LEU A 92 13.64 -2.95 17.11
CA LEU A 92 13.91 -1.60 17.57
C LEU A 92 13.98 -1.55 19.10
N GLU A 93 14.55 -0.46 19.61
CA GLU A 93 14.55 -0.12 21.03
C GLU A 93 13.16 -0.29 21.65
N GLY A 94 13.12 -0.98 22.79
CA GLY A 94 11.89 -1.39 23.45
C GLY A 94 11.32 -2.72 22.94
N GLY A 95 12.08 -3.48 22.15
CA GLY A 95 11.69 -4.82 21.68
C GLY A 95 10.66 -4.81 20.55
N ILE A 96 10.46 -3.68 19.86
CA ILE A 96 9.47 -3.54 18.79
C ILE A 96 9.96 -4.28 17.55
N LYS A 97 9.28 -5.37 17.19
CA LYS A 97 9.59 -6.18 16.01
C LYS A 97 9.00 -5.55 14.75
N VAL A 98 9.79 -5.42 13.69
CA VAL A 98 9.40 -4.75 12.45
C VAL A 98 9.92 -5.46 11.20
N VAL A 99 9.28 -5.20 10.07
CA VAL A 99 9.68 -5.62 8.73
C VAL A 99 10.08 -4.40 7.93
N TRP A 100 11.34 -4.34 7.54
CA TRP A 100 11.89 -3.31 6.68
C TRP A 100 11.86 -3.74 5.22
N LYS A 101 11.34 -2.86 4.35
CA LYS A 101 11.31 -3.05 2.90
C LYS A 101 11.92 -1.82 2.22
N GLU A 102 13.17 -1.96 1.80
CA GLU A 102 13.87 -0.94 1.01
C GLU A 102 13.09 -0.63 -0.28
N HIS A 103 12.97 0.65 -0.61
CA HIS A 103 12.47 1.08 -1.91
C HIS A 103 13.45 0.68 -3.02
N LYS A 104 12.93 0.00 -4.04
CA LYS A 104 13.69 -0.37 -5.24
C LYS A 104 12.87 0.05 -6.45
N LYS A 105 13.55 0.40 -7.54
CA LYS A 105 12.93 0.69 -8.84
C LYS A 105 12.44 -0.58 -9.54
N ILE A 106 11.58 -1.33 -8.86
CA ILE A 106 10.94 -2.55 -9.31
C ILE A 106 9.45 -2.52 -8.92
N LYS A 107 8.62 -3.23 -9.68
CA LYS A 107 7.15 -3.17 -9.58
C LYS A 107 6.59 -3.41 -8.18
N LEU A 108 7.24 -4.26 -7.37
CA LEU A 108 6.73 -4.70 -6.07
C LEU A 108 7.44 -4.06 -4.86
N ALA A 109 8.24 -3.01 -5.07
CA ALA A 109 8.98 -2.34 -3.99
C ALA A 109 8.57 -0.87 -3.83
N ASN A 110 7.26 -0.60 -3.82
CA ASN A 110 6.69 0.73 -3.63
C ASN A 110 6.36 0.99 -2.15
N TYR A 111 7.29 1.60 -1.42
CA TYR A 111 7.07 1.95 -0.02
C TYR A 111 5.94 2.96 0.16
N ARG A 112 5.74 3.89 -0.79
CA ARG A 112 4.67 4.90 -0.70
C ARG A 112 3.30 4.25 -0.69
N ALA A 113 3.10 3.18 -1.47
CA ALA A 113 1.86 2.42 -1.45
C ALA A 113 1.65 1.66 -0.13
N GLU A 114 2.71 1.11 0.46
CA GLU A 114 2.65 0.43 1.78
C GLU A 114 2.25 1.43 2.89
N VAL A 115 2.91 2.58 2.94
CA VAL A 115 2.63 3.62 3.94
C VAL A 115 1.22 4.19 3.73
N LEU A 116 0.87 4.58 2.49
CA LEU A 116 -0.47 5.13 2.20
C LEU A 116 -1.59 4.15 2.53
N ALA A 117 -1.39 2.84 2.30
CA ALA A 117 -2.38 1.84 2.68
C ALA A 117 -2.62 1.86 4.21
N TYR A 118 -1.56 1.91 5.01
CA TYR A 118 -1.71 2.07 6.46
C TYR A 118 -2.36 3.41 6.84
N GLU A 119 -1.97 4.51 6.17
CA GLU A 119 -2.53 5.83 6.48
C GLU A 119 -4.04 5.90 6.25
N LEU A 120 -4.50 5.37 5.11
CA LEU A 120 -5.93 5.29 4.80
C LEU A 120 -6.65 4.32 5.74
N ASN A 121 -5.99 3.21 6.10
CA ASN A 121 -6.52 2.25 7.06
C ASN A 121 -6.82 2.90 8.41
N ASP A 122 -5.90 3.73 8.91
CA ASP A 122 -6.06 4.46 10.16
C ASP A 122 -7.10 5.59 10.03
N LEU A 123 -6.98 6.42 8.99
CA LEU A 123 -7.90 7.54 8.74
C LEU A 123 -9.37 7.09 8.66
N TRP A 124 -9.63 5.95 8.03
CA TRP A 124 -10.98 5.43 7.82
C TRP A 124 -11.44 4.41 8.85
N GLY A 125 -10.59 4.04 9.82
CA GLY A 125 -10.94 3.03 10.82
C GLY A 125 -11.10 1.61 10.26
N ILE A 126 -10.35 1.25 9.21
CA ILE A 126 -10.42 -0.08 8.56
C ILE A 126 -9.86 -1.17 9.48
N GLY A 127 -8.75 -0.91 10.17
CA GLY A 127 -8.14 -1.82 11.13
C GLY A 127 -7.60 -3.15 10.55
N LEU A 128 -7.14 -3.17 9.30
CA LEU A 128 -6.56 -4.33 8.61
C LEU A 128 -5.06 -4.21 8.35
N VAL A 129 -4.49 -3.01 8.25
CA VAL A 129 -3.08 -2.84 7.89
C VAL A 129 -2.26 -2.60 9.17
N PRO A 130 -1.20 -3.39 9.44
CA PRO A 130 -0.28 -3.08 10.53
C PRO A 130 0.35 -1.69 10.36
N GLU A 131 0.71 -1.09 11.47
CA GLU A 131 1.40 0.19 11.55
C GLU A 131 2.58 0.21 10.57
N THR A 132 2.63 1.19 9.68
CA THR A 132 3.63 1.26 8.60
C THR A 132 4.09 2.69 8.40
N VAL A 133 5.39 2.94 8.50
CA VAL A 133 5.97 4.29 8.35
C VAL A 133 7.00 4.33 7.24
N GLU A 134 7.20 5.52 6.68
CA GLU A 134 8.44 5.82 5.95
C GLU A 134 9.59 5.89 6.94
N ARG A 135 10.72 5.27 6.59
CA ARG A 135 11.97 5.41 7.33
C ARG A 135 13.14 5.50 6.37
N THR A 136 14.27 6.02 6.86
CA THR A 136 15.57 5.92 6.17
C THR A 136 16.51 5.12 7.07
N ILE A 137 17.08 4.05 6.52
CA ILE A 137 18.05 3.19 7.20
C ILE A 137 19.29 3.12 6.31
N GLU A 138 20.45 3.48 6.85
CA GLU A 138 21.73 3.51 6.10
C GLU A 138 21.66 4.28 4.77
N GLY A 139 20.95 5.42 4.78
CA GLY A 139 20.77 6.28 3.59
C GLY A 139 19.77 5.75 2.56
N LYS A 140 19.10 4.62 2.82
CA LYS A 140 18.09 4.03 1.94
C LYS A 140 16.68 4.27 2.48
N VAL A 141 15.81 4.81 1.64
CA VAL A 141 14.39 5.01 1.97
C VAL A 141 13.57 3.74 1.73
N GLY A 142 12.48 3.58 2.47
CA GLY A 142 11.61 2.42 2.40
C GLY A 142 10.49 2.46 3.43
N SER A 143 9.73 1.36 3.50
CA SER A 143 8.65 1.21 4.48
C SER A 143 9.12 0.33 5.64
N LEU A 144 8.88 0.77 6.86
CA LEU A 144 9.02 -0.02 8.07
C LEU A 144 7.62 -0.38 8.59
N GLN A 145 7.28 -1.66 8.61
CA GLN A 145 5.97 -2.17 9.02
C GLN A 145 6.06 -2.95 10.32
N LEU A 146 5.11 -2.79 11.23
CA LEU A 146 5.07 -3.55 12.48
C LEU A 146 4.90 -5.04 12.18
N PHE A 147 5.75 -5.86 12.78
CA PHE A 147 5.66 -7.31 12.65
C PHE A 147 4.52 -7.82 13.55
N LYS A 148 3.52 -8.47 12.95
CA LYS A 148 2.43 -9.12 13.68
C LYS A 148 2.69 -10.61 13.80
N GLU A 149 2.88 -11.09 15.02
CA GLU A 149 2.90 -12.52 15.32
C GLU A 149 1.51 -13.09 15.01
N SER A 150 1.45 -13.98 14.02
CA SER A 150 0.17 -14.40 13.44
C SER A 150 0.30 -15.69 12.64
N ILE A 151 -0.85 -16.29 12.38
CA ILE A 151 -1.00 -17.48 11.54
C ILE A 151 -1.09 -17.03 10.10
N THR A 152 -0.28 -17.62 9.22
CA THR A 152 -0.33 -17.31 7.79
C THR A 152 -1.58 -17.91 7.14
N GLY A 153 -2.15 -17.19 6.17
CA GLY A 153 -3.38 -17.61 5.50
C GLY A 153 -3.38 -18.99 4.82
N PRO A 154 -2.27 -19.62 4.42
CA PRO A 154 -2.28 -21.02 3.97
C PRO A 154 -2.75 -22.03 5.02
N LEU A 155 -2.58 -21.73 6.32
CA LEU A 155 -3.02 -22.61 7.40
C LEU A 155 -4.45 -22.31 7.88
N LEU A 156 -5.06 -21.24 7.36
CA LEU A 156 -6.37 -20.77 7.80
C LEU A 156 -7.44 -21.86 7.73
N ASP A 157 -7.52 -22.58 6.61
CA ASP A 157 -8.57 -23.60 6.39
C ASP A 157 -8.42 -24.79 7.38
N PHE A 158 -7.21 -25.08 7.84
CA PHE A 158 -6.96 -26.09 8.87
C PHE A 158 -7.38 -25.56 10.25
N LYS A 159 -6.97 -24.34 10.60
CA LYS A 159 -7.25 -23.73 11.90
C LYS A 159 -8.73 -23.43 12.11
N ILE A 160 -9.43 -22.95 11.08
CA ILE A 160 -10.89 -22.77 11.09
C ILE A 160 -11.62 -24.06 11.48
N ARG A 161 -11.15 -25.22 10.99
CA ARG A 161 -11.83 -26.50 11.23
C ARG A 161 -11.53 -27.12 12.59
N ASN A 162 -10.37 -26.84 13.17
CA ASN A 162 -9.87 -27.59 14.33
C ASN A 162 -9.68 -26.74 15.59
N GLU A 163 -9.52 -25.42 15.47
CA GLU A 163 -9.02 -24.60 16.58
C GLU A 163 -9.80 -23.31 16.82
N MET A 164 -10.48 -22.75 15.81
CA MET A 164 -11.21 -21.48 15.96
C MET A 164 -12.64 -21.68 16.48
N SER A 165 -13.10 -20.78 17.35
CA SER A 165 -14.50 -20.74 17.78
C SER A 165 -15.43 -20.27 16.64
N ALA A 166 -16.74 -20.49 16.79
CA ALA A 166 -17.72 -20.01 15.82
C ALA A 166 -17.69 -18.48 15.66
N GLU A 167 -17.46 -17.75 16.75
CA GLU A 167 -17.33 -16.29 16.78
C GLU A 167 -16.09 -15.84 16.01
N ALA A 168 -14.94 -16.48 16.26
CA ALA A 168 -13.70 -16.19 15.55
C ALA A 168 -13.83 -16.44 14.04
N ILE A 169 -14.52 -17.54 13.65
CA ILE A 169 -14.81 -17.85 12.24
C ILE A 169 -15.73 -16.77 11.62
N ALA A 170 -16.74 -16.31 12.34
CA ALA A 170 -17.61 -15.23 11.88
C ALA A 170 -16.83 -13.92 11.69
N LYS A 171 -15.92 -13.60 12.63
CA LYS A 171 -15.03 -12.43 12.56
C LYS A 171 -14.08 -12.49 11.37
N VAL A 172 -13.50 -13.65 11.05
CA VAL A 172 -12.70 -13.85 9.83
C VAL A 172 -13.52 -13.56 8.58
N LYS A 173 -14.73 -14.12 8.47
CA LYS A 173 -15.60 -13.89 7.29
C LYS A 173 -15.95 -12.41 7.13
N HIS A 174 -16.24 -11.73 8.23
CA HIS A 174 -16.50 -10.31 8.27
C HIS A 174 -15.29 -9.50 7.80
N ASN A 175 -14.12 -9.77 8.37
CA ASN A 175 -12.86 -9.12 8.00
C ASN A 175 -12.47 -9.36 6.54
N LEU A 176 -12.77 -10.52 5.95
CA LEU A 176 -12.52 -10.79 4.53
C LEU A 176 -13.44 -9.97 3.59
N LYS A 177 -14.67 -9.64 4.02
CA LYS A 177 -15.53 -8.71 3.26
C LYS A 177 -15.02 -7.27 3.36
N LYS A 178 -14.61 -6.85 4.57
CA LYS A 178 -13.92 -5.57 4.80
C LYS A 178 -12.66 -5.44 3.93
N GLN A 179 -11.88 -6.51 3.85
CA GLN A 179 -10.70 -6.59 3.00
C GLN A 179 -11.03 -6.43 1.50
N SER A 180 -12.15 -7.01 1.03
CA SER A 180 -12.62 -6.81 -0.36
C SER A 180 -12.92 -5.35 -0.67
N LEU A 181 -13.51 -4.59 0.26
CA LEU A 181 -13.67 -3.14 0.15
C LEU A 181 -12.31 -2.44 0.09
N PHE A 182 -11.42 -2.76 1.04
CA PHE A 182 -10.14 -2.08 1.13
C PHE A 182 -9.25 -2.31 -0.10
N ASP A 183 -9.09 -3.56 -0.54
CA ASP A 183 -8.34 -3.88 -1.78
C ASP A 183 -9.02 -3.31 -3.04
N TYR A 184 -10.34 -3.15 -3.04
CA TYR A 184 -11.03 -2.43 -4.12
C TYR A 184 -10.60 -0.98 -4.14
N LEU A 185 -10.67 -0.27 -3.00
CA LEU A 185 -10.31 1.14 -2.92
C LEU A 185 -8.85 1.36 -3.35
N ILE A 186 -7.91 0.63 -2.75
CA ILE A 186 -6.48 0.83 -3.01
C ILE A 186 -5.98 0.11 -4.28
N GLU A 187 -6.84 -0.57 -5.04
CA GLU A 187 -6.44 -1.34 -6.24
C GLU A 187 -5.32 -2.37 -5.96
N ASN A 188 -5.36 -3.09 -4.83
CA ASN A 188 -4.40 -4.17 -4.59
C ASN A 188 -4.83 -5.44 -5.32
N ASN A 189 -4.32 -5.63 -6.54
CA ASN A 189 -4.59 -6.82 -7.35
C ASN A 189 -3.57 -7.95 -7.13
N ASP A 190 -2.56 -7.78 -6.27
CA ASP A 190 -1.60 -8.85 -5.96
C ASP A 190 -2.01 -9.68 -4.72
N ARG A 191 -3.11 -9.27 -4.05
CA ARG A 191 -3.58 -9.90 -2.82
C ARG A 191 -3.75 -11.41 -2.96
N ASN A 192 -3.10 -12.15 -2.06
CA ASN A 192 -3.16 -13.60 -2.01
C ASN A 192 -3.17 -14.16 -0.58
N LYS A 193 -3.41 -15.47 -0.44
CA LYS A 193 -3.53 -16.13 0.88
C LYS A 193 -2.28 -15.93 1.76
N ASN A 194 -1.09 -15.73 1.20
CA ASN A 194 0.13 -15.50 1.98
C ASN A 194 0.21 -14.08 2.55
N ASN A 195 -0.57 -13.13 2.04
CA ASN A 195 -0.59 -11.75 2.53
C ASN A 195 -1.60 -11.54 3.66
N TYR A 196 -2.35 -12.59 4.03
CA TYR A 196 -3.26 -12.56 5.16
C TYR A 196 -2.60 -13.19 6.37
N LEU A 197 -2.66 -12.45 7.46
CA LEU A 197 -2.16 -12.81 8.78
C LEU A 197 -3.36 -12.87 9.72
N PHE A 198 -3.59 -14.00 10.38
CA PHE A 198 -4.74 -14.19 11.25
C PHE A 198 -4.33 -14.47 12.69
N THR A 199 -5.15 -14.02 13.64
CA THR A 199 -5.09 -14.48 15.03
C THR A 199 -6.09 -15.62 15.24
N ILE A 200 -5.93 -16.38 16.33
CA ILE A 200 -6.89 -17.45 16.64
C ILE A 200 -8.27 -16.89 17.05
N GLU A 201 -8.29 -15.64 17.48
CA GLU A 201 -9.48 -14.83 17.79
C GLU A 201 -10.18 -14.30 16.53
N GLY A 202 -9.58 -14.46 15.34
CA GLY A 202 -10.18 -14.11 14.05
C GLY A 202 -9.91 -12.68 13.58
N ASP A 203 -8.95 -11.96 14.19
CA ASP A 203 -8.41 -10.74 13.62
C ASP A 203 -7.68 -11.04 12.31
N LEU A 204 -7.70 -10.08 11.39
CA LEU A 204 -7.04 -10.15 10.10
C LEU A 204 -6.12 -8.95 9.95
N TYR A 205 -4.85 -9.22 9.65
CA TYR A 205 -3.91 -8.23 9.16
C TYR A 205 -3.52 -8.53 7.70
N SER A 206 -3.42 -7.47 6.91
CA SER A 206 -3.14 -7.52 5.48
C SER A 206 -1.86 -6.79 5.15
N ILE A 207 -0.83 -7.57 4.84
CA ILE A 207 0.52 -7.11 4.52
C ILE A 207 0.74 -7.05 3.00
N ASP A 208 1.92 -6.62 2.54
CA ASP A 208 2.29 -6.56 1.12
C ASP A 208 1.34 -5.72 0.26
N ASN A 209 1.23 -4.43 0.60
CA ASN A 209 0.42 -3.45 -0.13
C ASN A 209 1.22 -2.68 -1.18
N ALA A 210 2.49 -3.03 -1.43
CA ALA A 210 3.35 -2.35 -2.40
C ALA A 210 2.83 -2.35 -3.86
N ALA A 211 1.94 -3.27 -4.24
CA ALA A 211 1.33 -3.26 -5.57
C ALA A 211 0.10 -2.33 -5.68
N SER A 212 -0.38 -1.77 -4.57
CA SER A 212 -1.58 -0.92 -4.53
C SER A 212 -1.41 0.36 -5.37
N PHE A 213 -2.51 0.92 -5.84
CA PHE A 213 -2.64 2.16 -6.63
C PHE A 213 -2.02 2.12 -8.03
N THR A 214 -1.32 1.03 -8.38
CA THR A 214 -0.59 0.91 -9.66
C THR A 214 -1.40 0.23 -10.77
N GLY A 215 -2.46 -0.50 -10.39
CA GLY A 215 -3.17 -1.43 -11.29
C GLY A 215 -2.36 -2.67 -11.67
N ILE A 216 -1.21 -2.92 -11.02
CA ILE A 216 -0.39 -4.12 -11.22
C ILE A 216 -1.01 -5.29 -10.45
N GLY A 217 -0.93 -6.49 -11.01
CA GLY A 217 -1.43 -7.72 -10.40
C GLY A 217 -2.54 -8.36 -11.21
N ASN A 218 -3.24 -9.32 -10.62
CA ASN A 218 -4.33 -10.06 -11.27
C ASN A 218 -5.59 -10.02 -10.40
N TYR A 219 -6.73 -9.67 -10.99
CA TYR A 219 -8.01 -9.75 -10.31
C TYR A 219 -8.34 -11.22 -9.98
N ARG A 220 -8.16 -11.60 -8.70
CA ARG A 220 -8.46 -12.97 -8.23
C ARG A 220 -9.94 -13.22 -7.97
N LYS A 221 -10.73 -12.14 -7.87
CA LYS A 221 -12.18 -12.15 -7.73
C LYS A 221 -12.78 -11.39 -8.90
N SER A 222 -13.92 -11.86 -9.40
CA SER A 222 -14.73 -11.08 -10.33
C SER A 222 -15.22 -9.79 -9.67
N PHE A 223 -15.57 -8.78 -10.47
CA PHE A 223 -16.13 -7.56 -9.93
C PHE A 223 -17.47 -7.81 -9.21
N ILE A 224 -18.29 -8.75 -9.71
CA ILE A 224 -19.58 -9.11 -9.10
C ILE A 224 -19.38 -9.69 -7.69
N GLU A 225 -18.46 -10.65 -7.53
CA GLU A 225 -18.14 -11.21 -6.21
C GLU A 225 -17.62 -10.14 -5.24
N ARG A 226 -16.75 -9.25 -5.75
CA ARG A 226 -16.20 -8.15 -4.95
C ARG A 226 -17.26 -7.15 -4.55
N GLU A 227 -18.18 -6.78 -5.44
CA GLU A 227 -19.30 -5.89 -5.14
C GLU A 227 -20.25 -6.51 -4.09
N ASN A 228 -20.50 -7.82 -4.17
CA ASN A 228 -21.29 -8.53 -3.15
C ASN A 228 -20.63 -8.50 -1.77
N ASP A 229 -19.31 -8.74 -1.70
CA ASP A 229 -18.56 -8.64 -0.44
C ASP A 229 -18.64 -7.21 0.13
N ILE A 230 -18.42 -6.21 -0.73
CA ILE A 230 -18.48 -4.78 -0.37
C ILE A 230 -19.85 -4.42 0.19
N ARG A 231 -20.93 -4.73 -0.53
CA ARG A 231 -22.31 -4.49 -0.06
C ARG A 231 -22.57 -5.21 1.25
N GLY A 232 -22.10 -6.46 1.38
CA GLY A 232 -22.22 -7.24 2.59
C GLY A 232 -21.52 -6.61 3.80
N PHE A 233 -20.35 -5.99 3.61
CA PHE A 233 -19.65 -5.27 4.68
C PHE A 233 -20.30 -3.91 4.98
N LEU A 234 -20.60 -3.12 3.95
CA LEU A 234 -21.20 -1.78 4.10
C LEU A 234 -22.59 -1.79 4.75
N ASN A 235 -23.28 -2.94 4.80
CA ASN A 235 -24.56 -3.11 5.48
C ASN A 235 -24.42 -3.49 6.97
N THR A 236 -23.20 -3.54 7.49
CA THR A 236 -22.93 -3.73 8.94
C THR A 236 -22.72 -2.37 9.61
N ASN A 237 -22.83 -2.31 10.95
CA ASN A 237 -22.58 -1.06 11.70
C ASN A 237 -21.15 -0.54 11.47
N GLU A 238 -20.15 -1.42 11.56
CA GLU A 238 -18.75 -1.05 11.28
C GLU A 238 -18.57 -0.56 9.84
N GLY A 239 -19.21 -1.22 8.87
CA GLY A 239 -19.15 -0.79 7.47
C GLY A 239 -19.79 0.57 7.23
N GLU A 240 -20.85 0.91 7.96
CA GLU A 240 -21.46 2.24 7.93
C GLU A 240 -20.50 3.29 8.51
N GLU A 241 -19.87 3.03 9.66
CA GLU A 241 -18.90 3.93 10.28
C GLU A 241 -17.71 4.21 9.35
N VAL A 242 -17.14 3.16 8.74
CA VAL A 242 -16.08 3.28 7.74
C VAL A 242 -16.55 4.11 6.54
N PHE A 243 -17.75 3.85 6.03
CA PHE A 243 -18.31 4.60 4.90
C PHE A 243 -18.45 6.10 5.19
N GLN A 244 -18.99 6.43 6.37
CA GLN A 244 -19.12 7.83 6.79
C GLN A 244 -17.74 8.49 6.97
N SER A 245 -16.74 7.75 7.47
CA SER A 245 -15.36 8.26 7.53
C SER A 245 -14.77 8.53 6.15
N ILE A 246 -14.99 7.63 5.17
CA ILE A 246 -14.56 7.84 3.78
C ILE A 246 -15.19 9.12 3.21
N VAL A 247 -16.52 9.26 3.32
CA VAL A 247 -17.26 10.39 2.74
C VAL A 247 -16.85 11.72 3.39
N SER A 248 -16.76 11.77 4.73
CA SER A 248 -16.40 12.99 5.47
C SER A 248 -14.98 13.47 5.16
N ASN A 249 -14.05 12.55 4.89
CA ASN A 249 -12.67 12.88 4.53
C ASN A 249 -12.49 13.17 3.02
N TYR A 250 -13.44 12.83 2.15
CA TYR A 250 -13.31 12.96 0.69
C TYR A 250 -13.52 14.41 0.18
N ASN A 251 -12.63 15.31 0.58
CA ASN A 251 -12.62 16.73 0.21
C ASN A 251 -11.38 17.12 -0.62
N ASN A 252 -11.31 18.39 -1.06
CA ASN A 252 -10.20 18.88 -1.90
C ASN A 252 -8.82 18.79 -1.21
N SER A 253 -8.76 18.98 0.11
CA SER A 253 -7.51 18.84 0.86
C SER A 253 -7.01 17.41 0.84
N PHE A 254 -7.89 16.43 1.05
CA PHE A 254 -7.56 15.01 0.92
C PHE A 254 -7.10 14.66 -0.49
N LYS A 255 -7.84 15.09 -1.52
CA LYS A 255 -7.46 14.84 -2.92
C LYS A 255 -6.06 15.37 -3.26
N ASN A 256 -5.74 16.58 -2.81
CA ASN A 256 -4.42 17.17 -3.02
C ASN A 256 -3.31 16.36 -2.33
N GLN A 257 -3.53 15.91 -1.09
CA GLN A 257 -2.56 15.07 -0.37
C GLN A 257 -2.31 13.75 -1.10
N ILE A 258 -3.35 13.06 -1.58
CA ILE A 258 -3.20 11.81 -2.33
C ILE A 258 -2.43 12.02 -3.65
N ILE A 259 -2.67 13.13 -4.36
CA ILE A 259 -1.91 13.48 -5.57
C ILE A 259 -0.42 13.65 -5.25
N LEU A 260 -0.08 14.31 -4.15
CA LEU A 260 1.32 14.45 -3.71
C LEU A 260 1.93 13.10 -3.29
N TYR A 261 1.12 12.20 -2.76
CA TYR A 261 1.54 10.89 -2.28
C TYR A 261 1.90 9.93 -3.42
N ILE A 262 1.00 9.76 -4.38
CA ILE A 262 1.10 8.70 -5.41
C ILE A 262 1.11 9.23 -6.85
N GLY A 263 1.05 10.54 -7.04
CA GLY A 263 1.03 11.17 -8.35
C GLY A 263 -0.38 11.27 -8.92
N LYS A 264 -0.58 12.20 -9.86
CA LYS A 264 -1.92 12.59 -10.33
C LYS A 264 -2.65 11.44 -11.02
N LYS A 265 -1.93 10.66 -11.83
CA LYS A 265 -2.56 9.59 -12.62
C LYS A 265 -3.07 8.44 -11.74
N ASP A 266 -2.27 8.01 -10.77
CA ASP A 266 -2.63 6.92 -9.87
C ASP A 266 -3.74 7.41 -8.88
N ALA A 267 -3.65 8.66 -8.42
CA ALA A 267 -4.66 9.29 -7.57
C ALA A 267 -6.05 9.39 -8.22
N ASN A 268 -6.14 9.76 -9.51
CA ASN A 268 -7.42 9.87 -10.20
C ASN A 268 -8.20 8.54 -10.22
N LYS A 269 -7.51 7.42 -10.46
CA LYS A 269 -8.14 6.08 -10.43
C LYS A 269 -8.63 5.71 -9.04
N PHE A 270 -7.88 6.08 -8.01
CA PHE A 270 -8.28 5.89 -6.62
C PHE A 270 -9.55 6.70 -6.30
N PHE A 271 -9.65 7.94 -6.79
CA PHE A 271 -10.86 8.77 -6.63
C PHE A 271 -12.08 8.18 -7.34
N GLU A 272 -11.93 7.68 -8.56
CA GLU A 272 -12.99 6.98 -9.29
C GLU A 272 -13.55 5.78 -8.50
N ARG A 273 -12.67 5.06 -7.78
CA ARG A 273 -13.06 3.93 -6.92
C ARG A 273 -13.83 4.40 -5.68
N ILE A 274 -13.43 5.49 -5.04
CA ILE A 274 -14.19 6.09 -3.93
C ILE A 274 -15.59 6.49 -4.42
N GLU A 275 -15.68 7.17 -5.55
CA GLU A 275 -16.95 7.60 -6.15
C GLU A 275 -17.83 6.39 -6.49
N ARG A 276 -17.26 5.29 -6.96
CA ARG A 276 -18.00 4.04 -7.17
C ARG A 276 -18.51 3.42 -5.87
N ILE A 277 -17.76 3.47 -4.77
CA ILE A 277 -18.24 3.01 -3.46
C ILE A 277 -19.43 3.85 -2.98
N ILE A 278 -19.37 5.17 -3.15
CA ILE A 278 -20.48 6.08 -2.85
C ILE A 278 -21.73 5.70 -3.65
N GLN A 279 -21.58 5.40 -4.94
CA GLN A 279 -22.69 4.93 -5.79
C GLN A 279 -23.21 3.54 -5.44
N ILE A 280 -22.38 2.65 -4.90
CA ILE A 280 -22.80 1.31 -4.48
C ILE A 280 -23.70 1.39 -3.23
N LYS A 281 -23.40 2.33 -2.33
CA LYS A 281 -24.11 2.49 -1.05
C LYS A 281 -25.42 3.27 -1.17
N ASN A 282 -25.45 4.28 -2.04
CA ASN A 282 -26.65 5.05 -2.38
C ASN A 282 -27.61 4.26 -3.27
#